data_AF-A0A7Z1KL52-F1
#
_entry.id   AF-A0A7Z1KL52-F1
#
_cell.length_a   1.000
_cell.length_b   1.000
_cell.length_c   1.000
_cell.angle_alpha   90.00
_cell.angle_beta   90.00
_cell.angle_gamma   90.00
#
_symmetry.space_group_name_H-M   'P 1'
#
loop_
_entity.id
_entity.type
_entity.pdbx_description
1 polymer ?
#
loop_
_entity_poly.entity_id
_entity_poly.type
_entity_poly.pdbx_seq_one_letter_code
_entity_poly.pdbx_strand_id
1 'polypeptide(L)'
;TWGNVSAVDETRKLMVIKPSGVEYEVMTADDMVVVEIASGKVVEGNKKPSSDTATHLALYRRYPQIGGIVHTHSRHATIWSQAGLDLPAWGTTHAD
;
A
#
# COMPACT_ATOMS: atom_id res chain seq x y z
N THR A 1 -13.26 5.36 -0.40
CA THR A 1 -12.75 4.28 -1.28
C THR A 1 -11.93 3.22 -0.56
N TRP A 2 -12.17 1.94 -0.82
CA TRP A 2 -11.36 0.82 -0.29
C TRP A 2 -10.04 0.65 -1.05
N GLY A 3 -9.09 -0.04 -0.42
CA GLY A 3 -7.78 -0.36 -0.98
C GLY A 3 -6.86 0.86 -1.14
N ASN A 4 -5.58 0.59 -1.34
CA ASN A 4 -4.56 1.58 -1.63
C ASN A 4 -3.30 0.92 -2.20
N VAL A 5 -2.50 1.76 -2.86
CA VAL A 5 -1.22 1.39 -3.43
C VAL A 5 -0.18 2.39 -2.97
N SER A 6 1.05 1.91 -2.74
CA SER A 6 2.21 2.77 -2.62
C SER A 6 3.41 2.19 -3.36
N ALA A 7 4.36 3.06 -3.68
CA ALA A 7 5.65 2.70 -4.24
C ALA A 7 6.76 3.51 -3.54
N VAL A 8 7.98 2.97 -3.52
CA VAL A 8 9.16 3.69 -3.02
C VAL A 8 9.97 4.26 -4.16
N ASP A 9 10.68 5.35 -3.88
CA ASP A 9 11.66 5.91 -4.80
C ASP A 9 12.92 5.04 -4.92
N GLU A 10 13.76 5.31 -5.92
CA GLU A 10 14.99 4.58 -6.17
C GLU A 10 15.95 4.61 -4.97
N THR A 11 15.97 5.73 -4.21
CA THR A 11 16.83 5.85 -3.02
C THR A 11 16.25 5.15 -1.78
N ARG A 12 15.00 4.69 -1.86
CA ARG A 12 14.23 4.05 -0.78
C ARG A 12 14.15 4.92 0.47
N LYS A 13 14.09 6.23 0.30
CA LYS A 13 13.92 7.20 1.38
C LYS A 13 12.49 7.72 1.43
N LEU A 14 11.80 7.72 0.30
CA LEU A 14 10.47 8.26 0.13
C LEU A 14 9.51 7.17 -0.34
N MET A 15 8.29 7.24 0.15
CA MET A 15 7.16 6.44 -0.29
C MET A 15 6.09 7.38 -0.84
N VAL A 16 5.58 7.10 -2.03
CA VAL A 16 4.40 7.76 -2.60
C VAL A 16 3.20 6.86 -2.37
N ILE A 17 2.13 7.38 -1.75
CA ILE A 17 0.93 6.61 -1.39
C ILE A 17 -0.36 7.33 -1.79
N LYS A 18 -1.39 6.54 -2.11
CA LYS A 18 -2.76 7.01 -2.36
C LYS A 18 -3.24 7.94 -1.21
N PRO A 19 -3.93 9.04 -1.53
CA PRO A 19 -4.61 9.87 -0.52
C PRO A 19 -5.83 9.17 0.08
N SER A 20 -6.16 9.52 1.33
CA SER A 20 -7.38 9.10 2.00
C SER A 20 -8.60 9.87 1.49
N GLY A 21 -9.72 9.18 1.30
CA GLY A 21 -11.02 9.80 1.03
C GLY A 21 -11.21 10.39 -0.37
N VAL A 22 -10.32 10.08 -1.31
CA VAL A 22 -10.48 10.47 -2.73
C VAL A 22 -11.03 9.28 -3.53
N GLU A 23 -12.07 9.54 -4.32
CA GLU A 23 -12.63 8.58 -5.27
C GLU A 23 -11.66 8.32 -6.43
N TYR A 24 -11.57 7.08 -6.90
CA TYR A 24 -10.55 6.70 -7.89
C TYR A 24 -10.78 7.39 -9.23
N GLU A 25 -12.03 7.62 -9.60
CA GLU A 25 -12.47 8.23 -10.85
C GLU A 25 -12.02 9.68 -11.01
N VAL A 26 -11.74 10.37 -9.89
CA VAL A 26 -11.35 11.79 -9.87
C VAL A 26 -9.93 12.00 -9.35
N MET A 27 -9.23 10.91 -9.02
CA MET A 27 -7.88 10.97 -8.46
C MET A 27 -6.87 11.37 -9.54
N THR A 28 -6.02 12.35 -9.23
CA THR A 28 -4.94 12.79 -10.12
C THR A 28 -3.56 12.45 -9.53
N ALA A 29 -2.51 12.62 -10.33
CA ALA A 29 -1.14 12.45 -9.85
C ALA A 29 -0.79 13.43 -8.70
N ASP A 30 -1.28 14.67 -8.79
CA ASP A 30 -1.06 15.73 -7.78
C ASP A 30 -1.72 15.43 -6.43
N ASP A 31 -2.64 14.46 -6.40
CA ASP A 31 -3.32 14.04 -5.19
C ASP A 31 -2.50 13.05 -4.35
N MET A 32 -1.46 12.46 -4.94
CA MET A 32 -0.61 11.49 -4.26
C MET A 32 0.17 12.17 -3.13
N VAL A 33 0.45 11.41 -2.08
CA VAL A 33 1.12 11.93 -0.88
C VAL A 33 2.49 11.29 -0.75
N VAL A 34 3.52 12.11 -0.58
CA VAL A 34 4.89 11.66 -0.39
C VAL A 34 5.21 11.66 1.10
N VAL A 35 5.72 10.52 1.58
CA VAL A 35 6.02 10.25 2.99
C VAL A 35 7.46 9.79 3.12
N GLU A 36 8.22 10.38 4.05
CA GLU A 36 9.56 9.91 4.38
C GLU A 36 9.49 8.57 5.11
N ILE A 37 10.21 7.57 4.62
CA ILE A 37 10.16 6.20 5.17
C ILE A 37 10.72 6.16 6.58
N ALA A 38 11.80 6.88 6.89
CA ALA A 38 12.44 6.84 8.20
C ALA A 38 11.53 7.37 9.32
N SER A 39 10.95 8.56 9.13
CA SER A 39 10.12 9.22 10.16
C SER A 39 8.62 8.95 10.04
N GLY A 40 8.12 8.64 8.83
CA GLY A 40 6.70 8.62 8.52
C GLY A 40 6.09 10.01 8.32
N LYS A 41 6.90 11.06 8.24
CA LYS A 41 6.45 12.44 8.02
C LYS A 41 6.02 12.63 6.55
N VAL A 42 4.91 13.32 6.33
CA VAL A 42 4.52 13.80 5.00
C VAL A 42 5.50 14.89 4.57
N VAL A 43 6.15 14.70 3.43
CA VAL A 43 7.12 15.65 2.86
C VAL A 43 6.53 16.46 1.70
N GLU A 44 5.53 15.92 1.01
CA GLU A 44 4.84 16.59 -0.10
C GLU A 44 3.41 16.05 -0.24
N GLY A 45 2.49 16.89 -0.72
CA GLY A 45 1.08 16.56 -0.96
C GLY A 45 0.13 17.41 -0.11
N ASN A 46 -1.01 17.79 -0.70
CA ASN A 46 -2.02 18.64 -0.05
C ASN A 46 -3.16 17.83 0.60
N LYS A 47 -3.10 16.50 0.48
CA LYS A 47 -4.13 15.58 0.97
C LYS A 47 -3.59 14.74 2.13
N LYS A 48 -4.51 14.17 2.90
CA LYS A 48 -4.14 13.20 3.94
C LYS A 48 -3.71 11.91 3.26
N PRO A 49 -2.60 11.27 3.66
CA PRO A 49 -2.24 9.96 3.13
C PRO A 49 -3.25 8.90 3.60
N SER A 50 -3.24 7.73 2.96
CA SER A 50 -4.05 6.58 3.37
C SER A 50 -3.96 6.28 4.87
N SER A 51 -5.05 5.81 5.48
CA SER A 51 -5.03 5.30 6.86
C SER A 51 -4.04 4.15 7.06
N ASP A 52 -3.72 3.42 5.99
CA ASP A 52 -2.86 2.23 6.04
C ASP A 52 -1.37 2.57 5.89
N THR A 53 -1.02 3.87 5.86
CA THR A 53 0.35 4.36 5.70
C THR A 53 1.33 3.72 6.69
N ALA A 54 0.93 3.56 7.95
CA ALA A 54 1.78 2.97 8.98
C ALA A 54 2.20 1.53 8.65
N THR A 55 1.29 0.74 8.09
CA THR A 55 1.55 -0.64 7.64
C THR A 55 2.53 -0.65 6.48
N HIS A 56 2.33 0.22 5.48
CA HIS A 56 3.24 0.32 4.32
C HIS A 56 4.66 0.72 4.76
N LEU A 57 4.79 1.70 5.65
CA LEU A 57 6.08 2.11 6.21
C LEU A 57 6.78 0.97 6.95
N ALA A 58 6.05 0.22 7.78
CA ALA A 58 6.62 -0.92 8.49
C ALA A 58 7.16 -1.99 7.52
N LEU A 59 6.43 -2.29 6.45
CA LEU A 59 6.83 -3.26 5.43
C LEU A 59 8.07 -2.79 4.66
N TYR A 60 8.14 -1.53 4.21
CA TYR A 60 9.33 -1.04 3.50
C TYR A 60 10.58 -0.98 4.38
N ARG A 61 10.43 -0.66 5.67
CA ARG A 61 11.54 -0.69 6.65
C ARG A 61 12.03 -2.11 6.89
N ARG A 62 11.11 -3.09 6.90
CA ARG A 62 11.43 -4.50 7.19
C ARG A 62 12.01 -5.24 6.00
N TYR A 63 11.51 -4.94 4.79
CA TYR A 63 11.80 -5.69 3.56
C TYR A 63 12.47 -4.77 2.53
N PRO A 64 13.81 -4.70 2.49
CA PRO A 64 14.53 -3.82 1.58
C PRO A 64 14.39 -4.20 0.10
N GLN A 65 13.85 -5.37 -0.23
CA GLN A 65 13.66 -5.86 -1.59
C GLN A 65 12.34 -5.41 -2.24
N ILE A 66 11.33 -5.00 -1.46
CA ILE A 66 10.01 -4.65 -2.03
C ILE A 66 10.03 -3.21 -2.56
N GLY A 67 9.48 -3.01 -3.76
CA GLY A 67 9.39 -1.70 -4.42
C GLY A 67 7.98 -1.09 -4.43
N GLY A 68 6.96 -1.93 -4.19
CA GLY A 68 5.55 -1.53 -4.22
C GLY A 68 4.72 -2.39 -3.26
N ILE A 69 3.63 -1.82 -2.76
CA ILE A 69 2.67 -2.51 -1.89
C ILE A 69 1.26 -2.19 -2.39
N VAL A 70 0.44 -3.23 -2.51
CA VAL A 70 -0.97 -3.14 -2.84
C VAL A 70 -1.78 -3.74 -1.70
N HIS A 71 -2.68 -2.95 -1.13
CA HIS A 71 -3.67 -3.42 -0.16
C HIS A 71 -5.06 -3.39 -0.79
N THR A 72 -5.80 -4.50 -0.68
CA THR A 72 -7.17 -4.62 -1.20
C THR A 72 -8.05 -5.38 -0.21
N HIS A 73 -9.36 -5.23 -0.38
CA HIS A 73 -10.36 -6.15 0.15
C HIS A 73 -10.94 -7.01 -0.98
N SER A 74 -10.09 -7.55 -1.85
CA SER A 74 -10.54 -8.41 -2.94
C SER A 74 -11.30 -9.62 -2.39
N ARG A 75 -12.50 -9.88 -2.96
CA ARG A 75 -13.52 -10.72 -2.30
C ARG A 75 -13.00 -12.06 -1.80
N HIS A 76 -12.29 -12.80 -2.65
CA HIS A 76 -11.87 -14.16 -2.33
C HIS A 76 -10.71 -14.18 -1.32
N ALA A 77 -9.72 -13.29 -1.44
CA ALA A 77 -8.63 -13.19 -0.46
C ALA A 77 -9.16 -12.77 0.92
N THR A 78 -10.13 -11.84 0.97
CA THR A 78 -10.80 -11.44 2.21
C THR A 78 -11.54 -12.60 2.88
N ILE A 79 -12.20 -13.48 2.10
CA ILE A 79 -12.87 -14.68 2.64
C ILE A 79 -11.88 -15.57 3.39
N TRP A 80 -10.70 -15.85 2.80
CA TRP A 80 -9.65 -16.65 3.45
C TRP A 80 -9.11 -15.96 4.71
N SER A 81 -8.84 -14.66 4.64
CA SER A 81 -8.38 -13.87 5.80
C SER A 81 -9.39 -13.88 6.95
N GLN A 82 -10.68 -13.74 6.67
CA GLN A 82 -11.74 -13.79 7.69
C GLN A 82 -11.95 -15.19 8.26
N ALA A 83 -11.73 -16.23 7.45
CA ALA A 83 -11.76 -17.61 7.92
C ALA A 83 -10.59 -17.96 8.84
N GLY A 84 -9.54 -17.13 8.90
CA GLY A 84 -8.33 -17.39 9.69
C GLY A 84 -7.55 -18.60 9.18
N LEU A 85 -7.64 -18.88 7.88
CA LEU A 85 -6.99 -20.01 7.23
C LEU A 85 -5.85 -19.52 6.34
N ASP A 86 -4.75 -20.25 6.36
CA ASP A 86 -3.65 -20.06 5.41
C ASP A 86 -4.10 -20.44 4.00
N LEU A 87 -3.46 -19.85 2.99
CA LEU A 87 -3.70 -20.18 1.59
C LEU A 87 -2.66 -21.23 1.12
N PRO A 88 -3.01 -22.53 1.05
CA PRO A 88 -2.10 -23.57 0.57
C PRO A 88 -1.86 -23.46 -0.94
N ALA A 89 -0.64 -23.81 -1.37
CA ALA A 89 -0.29 -23.87 -2.78
C ALA A 89 -0.86 -25.13 -3.46
N TRP A 90 -2.13 -25.09 -3.87
CA TRP A 90 -2.80 -26.19 -4.57
C TRP A 90 -2.59 -26.22 -6.09
N GLY A 91 -1.98 -25.18 -6.66
CA GLY A 91 -1.67 -25.07 -8.07
C GLY A 91 -0.74 -23.90 -8.34
N THR A 92 -0.15 -23.84 -9.54
CA THR A 92 0.84 -22.83 -9.91
C THR A 92 0.31 -21.40 -9.80
N THR A 93 -0.98 -21.19 -10.10
CA THR A 93 -1.64 -19.88 -10.00
C THR A 93 -1.77 -19.31 -8.58
N HIS A 94 -1.48 -20.09 -7.54
CA HIS A 94 -1.41 -19.58 -6.16
C HIS A 94 0.00 -19.13 -5.77
N ALA A 95 1.00 -19.53 -6.55
CA ALA A 95 2.42 -19.24 -6.33
C ALA A 95 2.99 -18.21 -7.33
N ASP A 96 2.34 -18.04 -8.49
CA ASP A 96 2.59 -16.97 -9.48
C ASP A 96 1.99 -15.63 -9.03
#